data_AF-A0A6J4TA64-F1
#
_entry.id   AF-A0A6J4TA64-F1
#
_cell.length_a   1.000
_cell.length_b   1.000
_cell.length_c   1.000
_cell.angle_alpha   90.00
_cell.angle_beta   90.00
_cell.angle_gamma   90.00
#
_symmetry.space_group_name_H-M   'P 1'
#
loop_
_entity.id
_entity.type
_entity.pdbx_description
1 polymer ?
#
loop_
_entity_poly.entity_id
_entity_poly.type
_entity_poly.pdbx_seq_one_letter_code
_entity_poly.pdbx_strand_id
1 'polypeptide(L)'
;MRRILLSGELWGHVPKDRTWPAVQAYHGPLADGEPGFEFWAATPPDSGYGPPHWRRRDDGSVRLEGDVAKIRIYVTRVSEDLL
;
A
#
# COMPACT_ATOMS: atom_id res chain seq x y z
N MET A 1 18.34 13.41 1.03
CA MET A 1 17.94 12.63 -0.16
C MET A 1 17.54 11.24 0.32
N ARG A 2 16.26 10.84 0.23
CA ARG A 2 15.82 9.49 0.68
C ARG A 2 16.37 8.45 -0.30
N ARG A 3 17.15 7.49 0.20
CA ARG A 3 17.67 6.37 -0.60
C ARG A 3 16.53 5.36 -0.76
N ILE A 4 15.98 5.24 -1.98
CA ILE A 4 15.03 4.17 -2.31
C ILE A 4 15.85 2.89 -2.45
N LEU A 5 15.67 1.95 -1.54
CA LEU A 5 16.47 0.72 -1.49
C LEU A 5 15.93 -0.35 -2.44
N LEU A 6 14.60 -0.43 -2.63
CA LEU A 6 13.90 -1.40 -3.49
C LEU A 6 12.55 -0.83 -3.98
N SER A 7 12.09 -1.22 -5.19
CA SER A 7 10.72 -0.96 -5.68
C SER A 7 9.94 -2.26 -5.80
N GLY A 8 8.63 -2.22 -5.53
CA GLY A 8 7.77 -3.41 -5.57
C GLY A 8 6.31 -3.09 -5.84
N GLU A 9 5.47 -4.13 -5.77
CA GLU A 9 4.02 -4.02 -5.82
C GLU A 9 3.43 -4.35 -4.44
N LEU A 10 2.45 -3.56 -4.01
CA LEU A 10 1.63 -3.86 -2.84
C LEU A 10 0.24 -4.29 -3.32
N TRP A 11 -0.24 -5.41 -2.80
CA TRP A 11 -1.50 -6.03 -3.21
C TRP A 11 -2.53 -5.96 -2.10
N GLY A 12 -3.79 -5.77 -2.45
CA GLY A 12 -4.88 -5.64 -1.48
C GLY A 12 -6.14 -6.33 -1.97
N HIS A 13 -6.80 -7.04 -1.06
CA HIS A 13 -8.04 -7.78 -1.33
C HIS A 13 -9.28 -6.91 -1.11
N VAL A 14 -10.45 -7.50 -1.35
CA VAL A 14 -11.74 -6.89 -1.04
C VAL A 14 -11.86 -6.70 0.49
N PRO A 15 -12.03 -5.47 1.00
CA PRO A 15 -12.27 -5.25 2.42
C PRO A 15 -13.57 -5.93 2.89
N LYS A 16 -13.59 -6.36 4.16
CA LYS A 16 -14.82 -6.81 4.83
C LYS A 16 -15.88 -5.70 4.66
N ASP A 17 -17.02 -6.03 4.05
CA ASP A 17 -18.14 -5.10 3.74
C ASP A 17 -17.98 -4.20 2.50
N ARG A 18 -17.10 -4.56 1.56
CA ARG A 18 -16.96 -3.87 0.25
C ARG A 18 -17.07 -4.84 -0.92
N THR A 19 -17.27 -4.30 -2.12
CA THR A 19 -17.44 -5.09 -3.37
C THR A 19 -16.21 -5.06 -4.26
N TRP A 20 -15.27 -4.15 -4.01
CA TRP A 20 -14.11 -3.91 -4.88
C TRP A 20 -12.80 -4.10 -4.12
N PRO A 21 -11.77 -4.74 -4.73
CA PRO A 21 -10.45 -4.86 -4.12
C PRO A 21 -9.83 -3.51 -3.82
N ALA A 22 -9.12 -3.42 -2.69
CA ALA A 22 -8.45 -2.21 -2.28
C ALA A 22 -7.21 -2.52 -1.44
N VAL A 23 -6.20 -1.66 -1.53
CA VAL A 23 -5.06 -1.69 -0.61
C VAL A 23 -5.35 -0.72 0.53
N GLN A 24 -5.43 -1.23 1.76
CA GLN A 24 -5.58 -0.37 2.93
C GLN A 24 -4.27 0.41 3.18
N ALA A 25 -4.40 1.72 3.38
CA ALA A 25 -3.27 2.59 3.69
C ALA A 25 -3.15 2.78 5.21
N TYR A 26 -1.97 2.53 5.75
CA TYR A 26 -1.62 2.88 7.11
C TYR A 26 -0.85 4.19 7.10
N HIS A 27 -1.19 5.08 8.03
CA HIS A 27 -0.50 6.34 8.21
C HIS A 27 0.54 6.24 9.32
N GLY A 28 1.63 6.98 9.13
CA GLY A 28 2.71 7.06 10.10
C GLY A 28 3.87 6.08 9.81
N PRO A 29 4.98 6.22 10.54
CA PRO A 29 6.08 5.27 10.47
C PRO A 29 5.65 3.90 11.00
N LEU A 30 6.33 2.85 10.58
CA LEU A 30 6.24 1.54 11.21
C LEU A 30 6.80 1.70 12.63
N ALA A 31 6.04 1.27 13.63
CA ALA A 31 6.51 1.34 15.01
C ALA A 31 7.73 0.43 15.21
N ASP A 32 8.62 0.82 16.11
CA ASP A 32 9.83 0.04 16.36
C ASP A 32 9.49 -1.32 16.97
N GLY A 33 10.03 -2.38 16.38
CA GLY A 33 9.78 -3.77 16.78
C GLY A 33 8.53 -4.39 16.17
N GLU A 34 7.70 -3.65 15.43
CA GLU A 34 6.59 -4.24 14.68
C GLU A 34 7.09 -4.89 13.39
N PRO A 35 6.60 -6.11 13.05
CA PRO A 35 6.93 -6.75 11.78
C PRO A 35 6.27 -5.98 10.62
N GLY A 36 7.05 -5.61 9.62
CA GLY A 36 6.52 -4.85 8.49
C GLY A 36 7.57 -4.16 7.63
N PHE A 37 7.09 -3.44 6.62
CA PHE A 37 7.92 -2.55 5.83
C PHE A 37 7.26 -1.17 5.72
N GLU A 38 8.11 -0.15 5.70
CA GLU A 38 7.68 1.21 5.38
C GLU A 38 7.93 1.48 3.91
N PHE A 39 7.00 2.18 3.28
CA PHE A 39 7.09 2.51 1.87
C PHE A 39 6.50 3.88 1.55
N TRP A 40 6.82 4.36 0.36
CA TRP A 40 6.17 5.51 -0.28
C TRP A 40 5.43 5.04 -1.51
N ALA A 41 4.19 5.50 -1.65
CA ALA A 41 3.44 5.38 -2.90
C ALA A 41 3.55 6.68 -3.68
N ALA A 42 3.67 6.59 -5.01
CA ALA A 42 3.65 7.77 -5.88
C ALA A 42 2.28 8.46 -5.92
N THR A 43 1.24 7.73 -5.50
CA THR A 43 -0.15 8.15 -5.59
C THR A 43 -0.75 8.20 -4.18
N PRO A 44 -1.40 9.29 -3.78
CA PRO A 44 -2.03 9.39 -2.46
C PRO A 44 -3.23 8.42 -2.38
N PRO A 45 -3.52 7.84 -1.20
CA PRO A 45 -4.72 7.02 -1.03
C PRO A 45 -5.98 7.88 -1.12
N ASP A 46 -7.11 7.24 -1.40
CA ASP A 46 -8.42 7.88 -1.33
C ASP A 46 -8.75 8.17 0.14
N SER A 47 -8.98 9.44 0.46
CA SER A 47 -9.42 9.89 1.79
C SER A 47 -10.95 9.84 1.92
N GLY A 48 -11.44 9.41 3.08
CA GLY A 48 -12.87 9.38 3.41
C GLY A 48 -13.09 9.11 4.90
N TYR A 49 -14.31 8.74 5.31
CA TYR A 49 -14.57 8.27 6.67
C TYR A 49 -13.98 6.87 6.88
N GLY A 50 -13.00 6.75 7.79
CA GLY A 50 -12.33 5.51 8.13
C GLY A 50 -10.90 5.41 7.58
N PRO A 51 -10.26 4.22 7.66
CA PRO A 51 -8.92 4.04 7.12
C PRO A 51 -8.87 4.38 5.62
N PRO A 52 -7.83 5.09 5.15
CA PRO A 52 -7.68 5.40 3.74
C PRO A 52 -7.37 4.14 2.94
N HIS A 53 -7.73 4.15 1.67
CA HIS A 53 -7.51 3.01 0.78
C HIS A 53 -7.06 3.48 -0.60
N TRP A 54 -6.20 2.71 -1.25
CA TRP A 54 -5.98 2.82 -2.69
C TRP A 54 -6.95 1.89 -3.41
N ARG A 55 -7.87 2.48 -4.18
CA ARG A 55 -8.81 1.76 -5.06
C ARG A 55 -8.43 1.96 -6.51
N ARG A 56 -9.02 1.16 -7.40
CA ARG A 56 -8.85 1.30 -8.86
C ARG A 56 -8.95 2.76 -9.29
N ARG A 57 -7.99 3.20 -10.12
CA ARG A 57 -7.99 4.52 -10.76
C ARG A 57 -7.85 4.40 -12.26
N ASP A 58 -8.46 5.33 -12.99
CA ASP A 58 -8.44 5.34 -14.45
C ASP A 58 -7.06 5.71 -15.02
N ASP A 59 -6.22 6.40 -14.23
CA ASP A 59 -4.83 6.73 -14.58
C ASP A 59 -3.86 5.53 -14.48
N GLY A 60 -4.36 4.35 -14.06
CA GLY A 60 -3.58 3.13 -13.93
C GLY A 60 -2.60 3.10 -12.75
N SER A 61 -2.61 4.12 -11.88
CA SER A 61 -1.78 4.15 -10.66
C SER A 61 -2.14 3.06 -9.64
N VAL A 62 -3.40 2.63 -9.67
CA VAL A 62 -3.91 1.47 -8.93
C VAL A 62 -4.66 0.59 -9.93
N ARG A 63 -4.13 -0.60 -10.19
CA ARG A 63 -4.67 -1.57 -11.16
C ARG A 63 -5.45 -2.66 -10.45
N LEU A 64 -6.47 -3.20 -11.12
CA LEU A 64 -7.09 -4.45 -10.69
C LEU A 64 -6.54 -5.59 -11.54
N GLU A 65 -6.18 -6.69 -10.90
CA GLU A 65 -5.78 -7.92 -11.57
C GLU A 65 -6.46 -9.09 -10.86
N GLY A 66 -7.48 -9.67 -11.50
CA GLY A 66 -8.34 -10.65 -10.83
C GLY A 66 -9.06 -10.05 -9.64
N ASP A 67 -8.81 -10.61 -8.46
CA ASP A 67 -9.44 -10.28 -7.17
C ASP A 67 -8.59 -9.34 -6.29
N VAL A 68 -7.47 -8.82 -6.81
CA VAL A 68 -6.57 -7.92 -6.07
C VAL A 68 -6.43 -6.55 -6.73
N ALA A 69 -6.26 -5.53 -5.88
CA ALA A 69 -5.77 -4.21 -6.27
C ALA A 69 -4.25 -4.16 -6.12
N LYS A 70 -3.54 -3.63 -7.11
CA LYS A 70 -2.08 -3.53 -7.15
C LYS A 70 -1.65 -2.07 -7.27
N ILE A 71 -0.72 -1.65 -6.42
CA ILE A 71 -0.09 -0.32 -6.45
C ILE A 71 1.44 -0.44 -6.47
N ARG A 72 2.10 0.44 -7.22
CA ARG A 72 3.56 0.55 -7.23
C ARG A 72 4.05 1.32 -6.00
N ILE A 73 5.02 0.76 -5.30
CA ILE A 73 5.61 1.34 -4.09
C ILE A 73 7.13 1.43 -4.16
N TYR A 74 7.68 2.31 -3.32
CA TYR A 74 9.10 2.46 -3.07
C TYR A 74 9.36 2.12 -1.59
N VAL A 75 10.03 1.01 -1.33
CA VAL A 75 10.29 0.54 0.03
C VAL A 75 11.43 1.36 0.64
N THR A 76 11.22 1.89 1.85
CA THR A 76 12.18 2.71 2.58
C THR A 76 12.75 2.05 3.82
N ARG A 77 12.04 1.11 4.43
CA ARG A 77 12.49 0.31 5.58
C ARG A 77 11.86 -1.08 5.51
N VAL A 78 12.62 -2.11 5.85
CA VAL A 78 12.12 -3.47 6.07
C VAL A 78 12.55 -3.87 7.48
N SER A 79 11.66 -4.43 8.30
CA SER A 79 12.05 -5.00 9.60
C SER A 79 12.90 -6.24 9.39
N GLU A 80 13.93 -6.47 10.22
CA GLU A 80 14.82 -7.64 10.09
C GLU A 80 14.07 -8.97 10.14
N ASP A 81 12.95 -9.03 10.86
CA ASP A 81 12.10 -10.22 10.98
C ASP A 81 11.34 -10.62 9.69
N LEU A 82 11.45 -9.84 8.61
CA LEU A 82 10.84 -10.12 7.30
C LEU A 82 11.82 -10.69 6.26
N LEU A 83 13.12 -10.75 6.57
CA LEU A 83 14.17 -11.29 5.69
C LEU A 83 14.63 -12.66 6.15
#